data_AF-A0A975MAC5-F1
#
_entry.id   AF-A0A975MAC5-F1
#
_cell.length_a   1.000
_cell.length_b   1.000
_cell.length_c   1.000
_cell.angle_alpha   90.00
_cell.angle_beta   90.00
_cell.angle_gamma   90.00
#
_symmetry.space_group_name_H-M   'P 1'
#
loop_
_entity.id
_entity.type
_entity.pdbx_description
1 polymer ?
#
loop_
_entity_poly.entity_id
_entity_poly.type
_entity_poly.pdbx_seq_one_letter_code
_entity_poly.pdbx_strand_id
1 'polypeptide(L)' 'MVKTKLRCLLGKHEPDRMRVFVESDGFFGICRACGANIVRRDRNDWVSDPMGRAGILAESRKG' A
#
# COMPACT_ATOMS: atom_id res chain seq x y z
N MET A 1 -7.56 1.35 -18.97
CA MET A 1 -6.92 1.48 -17.63
C MET A 1 -7.56 2.59 -16.76
N VAL A 2 -8.89 2.82 -16.83
CA VAL A 2 -9.56 3.92 -16.08
C VAL A 2 -10.20 3.44 -14.76
N LYS A 3 -10.63 2.17 -14.69
CA LYS A 3 -11.32 1.61 -13.51
C LYS A 3 -10.47 1.60 -12.24
N THR A 4 -9.15 1.55 -12.36
CA THR A 4 -8.23 1.43 -11.21
C THR A 4 -8.07 2.74 -10.43
N LYS A 5 -8.11 3.90 -11.11
CA LYS A 5 -7.99 5.20 -10.43
C LYS A 5 -9.26 5.60 -9.68
N LEU A 6 -10.44 5.23 -10.18
CA LEU A 6 -11.71 5.53 -9.51
C LEU A 6 -11.84 4.82 -8.16
N ARG A 7 -11.32 3.59 -8.05
CA ARG A 7 -11.29 2.84 -6.78
C ARG A 7 -10.40 3.54 -5.74
N CYS A 8 -9.27 4.09 -6.16
CA CYS A 8 -8.41 4.88 -5.27
C CYS A 8 -9.13 6.11 -4.69
N LEU A 9 -9.97 6.80 -5.49
CA LEU A 9 -10.75 7.94 -5.00
C LEU A 9 -11.81 7.53 -3.95
N LEU A 10 -12.24 6.27 -3.97
CA LEU A 10 -13.13 5.68 -2.97
C LEU A 10 -12.37 5.05 -1.79
N GLY A 11 -11.06 5.30 -1.65
CA GLY A 11 -10.21 4.75 -0.61
C GLY A 11 -9.89 3.26 -0.76
N LYS A 12 -10.27 2.64 -1.89
CA LYS A 12 -9.98 1.23 -2.19
C LYS A 12 -8.71 1.13 -3.00
N HIS A 13 -7.65 0.62 -2.37
CA HIS A 13 -6.37 0.48 -3.01
C HIS A 13 -6.06 -0.99 -3.33
N GLU A 14 -5.23 -1.18 -4.36
CA GLU A 14 -4.67 -2.47 -4.70
C GLU A 14 -3.14 -2.37 -4.57
N PRO A 15 -2.49 -3.27 -3.81
CA PRO A 15 -1.04 -3.25 -3.67
C PRO A 15 -0.39 -3.66 -4.98
N ASP A 16 0.77 -3.06 -5.26
CA ASP A 16 1.76 -3.69 -6.10
C ASP A 16 2.40 -4.85 -5.34
N ARG A 17 2.11 -6.09 -5.76
CA ARG A 17 2.57 -7.32 -5.10
C ARG A 17 4.09 -7.44 -5.06
N MET A 18 4.81 -6.76 -5.95
CA MET A 18 6.27 -6.72 -5.95
C MET A 18 6.84 -5.74 -4.91
N ARG A 19 5.99 -4.87 -4.35
CA ARG A 19 6.35 -3.82 -3.38
C ARG A 19 5.47 -3.94 -2.13
N VAL A 20 5.29 -5.18 -1.66
CA VAL A 20 4.65 -5.49 -0.37
C VAL A 20 5.72 -5.89 0.64
N PHE A 21 5.65 -5.29 1.81
CA PHE A 21 6.51 -5.53 2.96
C PHE A 21 5.65 -6.11 4.08
N VAL A 22 6.18 -7.11 4.79
CA VAL A 22 5.52 -7.71 5.95
C VAL A 22 6.23 -7.20 7.19
N GLU A 23 5.46 -6.64 8.11
CA GLU A 23 5.91 -6.20 9.43
C GLU A 23 5.08 -6.89 10.52
N SER A 24 5.47 -6.67 11.77
CA SER A 24 4.84 -7.28 12.95
C SER A 24 3.36 -6.92 13.12
N ASP A 25 2.91 -5.76 12.62
CA ASP A 25 1.53 -5.26 12.74
C ASP A 25 0.72 -5.29 11.44
N GLY A 26 1.25 -5.88 10.37
CA GLY A 26 0.52 -6.07 9.12
C GLY A 26 1.36 -6.06 7.86
N PHE A 27 0.69 -5.86 6.73
CA PHE A 27 1.29 -5.75 5.42
C PHE A 27 1.28 -4.29 4.98
N PHE A 28 2.43 -3.82 4.49
CA PHE A 28 2.63 -2.48 3.97
C PHE A 28 2.96 -2.56 2.49
N GLY A 29 2.58 -1.56 1.70
CA GLY A 29 2.94 -1.56 0.30
C GLY A 29 2.60 -0.28 -0.42
N ILE A 30 2.80 -0.30 -1.73
CA ILE A 30 2.54 0.84 -2.62
C ILE A 30 1.37 0.50 -3.53
N CYS A 31 0.41 1.41 -3.66
CA CYS A 31 -0.71 1.20 -4.55
C CYS A 31 -0.26 1.22 -6.02
N ARG A 32 -0.51 0.14 -6.76
CA ARG A 32 -0.15 0.05 -8.20
C ARG A 32 -0.86 1.06 -9.10
N ALA A 33 -1.95 1.67 -8.62
CA ALA A 33 -2.80 2.54 -9.42
C ALA A 33 -2.55 4.03 -9.20
N CYS A 34 -2.28 4.45 -7.95
CA CYS A 34 -2.04 5.85 -7.59
C CYS A 34 -0.69 6.10 -6.93
N GLY A 35 0.11 5.07 -6.64
CA GLY A 35 1.42 5.22 -5.99
C GLY A 35 1.37 5.55 -4.49
N ALA A 36 0.18 5.63 -3.88
CA ALA A 36 0.04 5.93 -2.46
C ALA A 36 0.61 4.80 -1.58
N ASN A 37 1.15 5.18 -0.42
CA ASN A 37 1.46 4.24 0.66
C ASN A 37 0.17 3.63 1.19
N ILE A 38 0.13 2.31 1.32
CA ILE A 38 -1.05 1.57 1.77
C ILE A 38 -0.67 0.51 2.79
N VAL A 39 -1.62 0.18 3.65
CA VAL A 39 -1.47 -0.79 4.73
C VAL A 39 -2.67 -1.72 4.78
N ARG A 40 -2.43 -2.95 5.21
CA ARG A 40 -3.41 -3.98 5.51
C ARG A 40 -3.03 -4.66 6.82
N ARG A 41 -3.74 -4.34 7.90
CA ARG A 41 -3.47 -4.87 9.25
C ARG A 41 -4.14 -6.21 9.53
N ASP A 42 -5.14 -6.58 8.75
CA ASP A 42 -5.98 -7.77 8.96
C ASP A 42 -6.54 -8.28 7.62
N ARG A 43 -7.49 -9.23 7.64
CA ARG A 43 -8.04 -9.83 6.40
C ARG A 43 -8.81 -8.84 5.52
N ASN A 44 -9.01 -7.61 5.96
CA ASN A 44 -9.72 -6.55 5.25
C ASN A 44 -8.97 -6.01 4.02
N ASP A 45 -9.54 -4.95 3.44
CA ASP A 45 -9.04 -4.21 2.29
C ASP A 45 -7.73 -3.45 2.58
N TRP A 46 -6.99 -3.15 1.52
CA TRP A 46 -5.84 -2.25 1.57
C TRP A 46 -6.32 -0.80 1.60
N VAL A 47 -5.92 -0.08 2.63
CA VAL A 47 -6.27 1.33 2.87
C VAL A 47 -5.03 2.20 2.83
N SER A 48 -5.21 3.51 2.67
CA SER A 48 -4.11 4.48 2.75
C SER A 48 -3.37 4.35 4.08
N ASP A 49 -2.04 4.43 4.02
CA ASP A 49 -1.16 4.47 5.17
C ASP A 49 -0.72 5.92 5.44
N PRO A 50 -1.44 6.67 6.30
CA PRO A 50 -1.16 8.08 6.54
C PRO A 50 0.19 8.31 7.26
N MET A 51 0.74 7.28 7.90
CA MET A 51 2.04 7.35 8.55
C MET A 51 3.21 7.17 7.57
N GLY A 52 2.95 6.77 6.32
CA GLY A 52 3.98 6.61 5.30
C GLY A 52 5.01 5.50 5.62
N ARG A 53 4.67 4.57 6.51
CA ARG A 53 5.52 3.43 6.88
C ARG A 53 5.88 2.57 5.67
N ALA A 54 4.97 2.40 4.72
CA ALA A 54 5.30 1.68 3.49
C ALA A 54 6.46 2.31 2.70
N GLY A 55 6.59 3.64 2.74
CA GLY A 55 7.71 4.37 2.15
C GLY A 55 9.00 4.13 2.92
N ILE A 56 8.95 4.27 4.26
CA ILE A 56 10.10 4.05 5.14
C ILE A 56 10.67 2.63 4.96
N LEU A 57 9.80 1.61 4.93
CA LEU A 57 10.20 0.21 4.74
C LEU A 57 10.81 -0.05 3.35
N ALA A 58 10.32 0.65 2.32
CA ALA A 58 10.88 0.58 0.99
C ALA A 58 12.29 1.20 0.91
N GLU A 59 12.58 2.21 1.72
CA GLU A 59 13.90 2.86 1.81
C GLU A 59 14.88 2.01 2.63
N SER A 60 14.46 1.46 3.76
CA SER A 60 15.33 0.64 4.63
C SER A 60 15.87 -0.63 3.96
N ARG A 61 15.18 -1.17 2.94
CA ARG A 61 15.62 -2.38 2.20
C ARG A 61 16.53 -2.12 1.00
N LYS A 62 16.87 -0.86 0.71
CA LYS A 62 17.88 -0.52 -0.32
C LYS A 62 19.31 -0.53 0.20
N GLY A 63 19.51 -0.69 1.51
CA GLY A 63 20.81 -0.81 2.17
C GLY A 63 21.34 -2.24 2.21
#